data_AF-A0A7C1NWB7-F1
#
_entry.id   AF-A0A7C1NWB7-F1
#
_cell.length_a   1.000
_cell.length_b   1.000
_cell.length_c   1.000
_cell.angle_alpha   90.00
_cell.angle_beta   90.00
_cell.angle_gamma   90.00
#
_symmetry.space_group_name_H-M   'P 1'
#
loop_
_entity.id
_entity.type
_entity.pdbx_description
1 polymer ?
#
loop_
_entity_poly.entity_id
_entity_poly.type
_entity_poly.pdbx_seq_one_letter_code
_entity_poly.pdbx_strand_id
1 'polypeptide(L)'
;LLTVARRSAGHAAARRQTADRSIAIVQMLEDERNDQVSDGFGDDRLKLMFACTHPAIAEDAQAPLMLQTVLGLDAARIAASFLVAPASMGQRLVRAKRRIRDAGIAFSIPDAEDIPARLSGVLSAIYAAYGTAWDDVAGADQRLAGLADEAIWLARLTVQLAPEQPEALGLLSLMLHCEARRAARRGLDDSFIPLRDQDVTLWSRDIMAEAEAALRSAARAARPGRFQTEAAIQSLHAQSRITGERLHGPLAQLYDVLARFAPTTGVLVARAVALAENGDTDAAMLQLDAIADAEAYQPWWAARARVLWLSNQELAAREAAIRAAGLSNDPGIRRFLLAGGYQNKPRG
;
A
#
# COMPACT_ATOMS: atom_id res chain seq x y z
N LEU A 1 -43.44 24.37 -5.06
CA LEU A 1 -42.18 25.16 -4.99
C LEU A 1 -41.71 25.43 -3.54
N LEU A 2 -42.60 25.72 -2.59
CA LEU A 2 -42.26 25.90 -1.15
C LEU A 2 -41.71 24.63 -0.44
N THR A 3 -42.10 23.44 -0.88
CA THR A 3 -41.69 22.16 -0.26
C THR A 3 -40.25 21.73 -0.61
N VAL A 4 -39.75 22.15 -1.78
CA VAL A 4 -38.38 21.85 -2.26
C VAL A 4 -37.37 22.80 -1.62
N ALA A 5 -37.73 24.08 -1.46
CA ALA A 5 -36.92 25.06 -0.74
C ALA A 5 -36.75 24.71 0.75
N ARG A 6 -37.79 24.14 1.39
CA ARG A 6 -37.76 23.74 2.81
C ARG A 6 -36.91 22.48 3.06
N ARG A 7 -36.86 21.53 2.10
CA ARG A 7 -35.93 20.38 2.14
C ARG A 7 -34.48 20.80 1.88
N SER A 8 -34.23 21.66 0.89
CA SER A 8 -32.89 22.21 0.60
C SER A 8 -32.32 23.01 1.78
N ALA A 9 -33.13 23.84 2.43
CA ALA A 9 -32.76 24.58 3.64
C ALA A 9 -32.51 23.65 4.84
N GLY A 10 -33.27 22.54 4.97
CA GLY A 10 -33.04 21.50 5.98
C GLY A 10 -31.70 20.78 5.79
N HIS A 11 -31.33 20.43 4.56
CA HIS A 11 -30.01 19.83 4.27
C HIS A 11 -28.84 20.82 4.45
N ALA A 12 -29.05 22.11 4.18
CA ALA A 12 -28.05 23.15 4.42
C ALA A 12 -27.88 23.47 5.92
N ALA A 13 -28.96 23.46 6.69
CA ALA A 13 -28.94 23.60 8.15
C ALA A 13 -28.34 22.38 8.84
N ALA A 14 -28.66 21.16 8.37
CA ALA A 14 -28.02 19.93 8.82
C ALA A 14 -26.52 19.93 8.51
N ARG A 15 -26.11 20.36 7.30
CA ARG A 15 -24.69 20.54 6.94
C ARG A 15 -23.97 21.57 7.81
N ARG A 16 -24.61 22.69 8.16
CA ARG A 16 -24.03 23.67 9.11
C ARG A 16 -23.91 23.09 10.52
N GLN A 17 -24.90 22.34 10.98
CA GLN A 17 -24.86 21.67 12.28
C GLN A 17 -23.81 20.54 12.35
N THR A 18 -23.56 19.84 11.23
CA THR A 18 -22.46 18.88 11.09
C THR A 18 -21.11 19.59 11.02
N ALA A 19 -21.01 20.75 10.35
CA ALA A 19 -19.78 21.56 10.30
C ALA A 19 -19.41 22.18 11.66
N ASP A 20 -20.41 22.56 12.47
CA ASP A 20 -20.17 23.02 13.85
C ASP A 20 -19.73 21.87 14.76
N ARG A 21 -20.21 20.63 14.52
CA ARG A 21 -19.64 19.41 15.13
C ARG A 21 -18.23 19.09 14.61
N SER A 22 -17.90 19.44 13.37
CA SER A 22 -16.54 19.31 12.82
C SER A 22 -15.54 20.21 13.55
N ILE A 23 -15.96 21.39 14.01
CA ILE A 23 -15.15 22.27 14.86
C ILE A 23 -14.95 21.63 16.23
N ALA A 24 -16.02 21.10 16.83
CA ALA A 24 -15.94 20.37 18.10
C ALA A 24 -15.07 19.11 18.02
N ILE A 25 -15.05 18.40 16.88
CA ILE A 25 -14.20 17.21 16.68
C ILE A 25 -12.74 17.61 16.45
N VAL A 26 -12.44 18.71 15.74
CA VAL A 26 -11.06 19.21 15.65
C VAL A 26 -10.56 19.72 17.01
N GLN A 27 -11.44 20.31 17.82
CA GLN A 27 -11.17 20.69 19.21
C GLN A 27 -11.08 19.46 20.13
N MET A 28 -11.89 18.41 19.94
CA MET A 28 -11.78 17.13 20.65
C MET A 28 -10.48 16.39 20.28
N LEU A 29 -10.06 16.44 19.01
CA LEU A 29 -8.74 15.97 18.57
C LEU A 29 -7.58 16.79 19.18
N GLU A 30 -7.85 17.98 19.71
CA GLU A 30 -6.91 18.81 20.48
C GLU A 30 -7.03 18.58 22.01
N ASP A 31 -8.22 18.26 22.52
CA ASP A 31 -8.55 18.05 23.95
C ASP A 31 -8.31 16.60 24.44
N GLU A 32 -8.45 15.59 23.57
CA GLU A 32 -8.11 14.17 23.83
C GLU A 32 -6.60 13.94 24.03
N ARG A 33 -5.78 14.99 23.92
CA ARG A 33 -4.36 14.97 24.36
C ARG A 33 -4.19 14.75 25.86
N ASN A 34 -5.26 14.85 26.66
CA ASN A 34 -5.20 14.75 28.13
C ASN A 34 -5.84 13.49 28.73
N ASP A 35 -6.62 12.70 28.00
CA ASP A 35 -7.22 11.46 28.53
C ASP A 35 -7.13 10.32 27.52
N GLN A 36 -6.68 9.16 28.01
CA GLN A 36 -6.47 7.94 27.23
C GLN A 36 -7.72 7.56 26.42
N VAL A 37 -7.47 7.18 25.15
CA VAL A 37 -8.42 6.67 24.15
C VAL A 37 -9.64 5.98 24.77
N SER A 38 -10.78 6.68 24.72
CA SER A 38 -12.07 6.14 25.13
C SER A 38 -12.57 5.12 24.11
N ASP A 39 -13.07 3.99 24.62
CA ASP A 39 -13.69 2.87 23.89
C ASP A 39 -15.09 3.23 23.30
N GLY A 40 -15.34 4.52 23.05
CA GLY A 40 -16.66 5.07 22.70
C GLY A 40 -16.89 5.44 21.22
N PHE A 41 -15.88 5.31 20.35
CA PHE A 41 -15.89 5.86 18.97
C PHE A 41 -16.06 4.82 17.84
N GLY A 42 -16.74 3.69 18.09
CA GLY A 42 -16.88 2.59 17.10
C GLY A 42 -17.25 3.06 15.68
N ASP A 43 -18.39 3.74 15.53
CA ASP A 43 -18.87 4.26 14.23
C ASP A 43 -18.13 5.51 13.73
N ASP A 44 -17.46 6.23 14.63
CA ASP A 44 -16.91 7.56 14.34
C ASP A 44 -15.50 7.50 13.75
N ARG A 45 -14.75 6.41 13.99
CA ARG A 45 -13.44 6.20 13.36
C ARG A 45 -13.54 6.08 11.84
N LEU A 46 -14.56 5.39 11.31
CA LEU A 46 -14.76 5.31 9.86
C LEU A 46 -15.08 6.69 9.27
N LYS A 47 -15.91 7.49 9.97
CA LYS A 47 -16.23 8.87 9.58
C LYS A 47 -14.97 9.72 9.50
N LEU A 48 -14.09 9.59 10.50
CA LEU A 48 -12.82 10.28 10.57
C LEU A 48 -11.90 9.89 9.41
N MET A 49 -11.77 8.60 9.12
CA MET A 49 -10.99 8.11 7.97
C MET A 49 -11.49 8.71 6.64
N PHE A 50 -12.81 8.73 6.41
CA PHE A 50 -13.40 9.34 5.22
C PHE A 50 -13.22 10.86 5.15
N ALA A 51 -13.24 11.55 6.30
CA ALA A 51 -12.96 12.98 6.38
C ALA A 51 -11.48 13.25 6.03
N CYS A 52 -10.55 12.43 6.52
CA CYS A 52 -9.12 12.55 6.22
C CYS A 52 -8.77 12.32 4.75
N THR A 53 -9.56 11.53 4.02
CA THR A 53 -9.36 11.25 2.58
C THR A 53 -10.28 12.06 1.67
N HIS A 54 -10.88 13.13 2.18
CA HIS A 54 -11.71 14.01 1.36
C HIS A 54 -10.87 14.66 0.23
N PRO A 55 -11.38 14.76 -1.02
CA PRO A 55 -10.62 15.29 -2.16
C PRO A 55 -10.07 16.73 -2.00
N ALA A 56 -10.63 17.48 -1.06
CA ALA A 56 -10.15 18.83 -0.73
C ALA A 56 -8.82 18.85 0.05
N ILE A 57 -8.39 17.70 0.59
CA ILE A 57 -7.16 17.52 1.37
C ILE A 57 -6.07 16.97 0.44
N ALA A 58 -4.88 17.57 0.51
CA ALA A 58 -3.72 17.13 -0.26
C ALA A 58 -3.39 15.66 0.02
N GLU A 59 -3.13 14.88 -1.02
CA GLU A 59 -2.89 13.43 -0.96
C GLU A 59 -1.75 13.07 0.01
N ASP A 60 -0.66 13.84 0.00
CA ASP A 60 0.51 13.68 0.87
C ASP A 60 0.22 13.95 2.36
N ALA A 61 -0.96 14.46 2.69
CA ALA A 61 -1.43 14.73 4.04
C ALA A 61 -2.50 13.75 4.51
N GLN A 62 -3.13 12.98 3.63
CA GLN A 62 -4.26 12.11 3.98
C GLN A 62 -3.84 10.98 4.93
N ALA A 63 -2.79 10.23 4.58
CA ALA A 63 -2.26 9.15 5.42
C ALA A 63 -1.68 9.68 6.76
N PRO A 64 -0.80 10.71 6.77
CA PRO A 64 -0.36 11.35 8.02
C PRO A 64 -1.50 11.81 8.92
N LEU A 65 -2.54 12.43 8.35
CA LEU A 65 -3.68 12.92 9.12
C LEU A 65 -4.49 11.76 9.71
N MET A 66 -4.69 10.67 8.96
CA MET A 66 -5.37 9.48 9.46
C MET A 66 -4.60 8.84 10.61
N LEU A 67 -3.28 8.68 10.49
CA LEU A 67 -2.43 8.15 11.56
C LEU A 67 -2.47 9.04 12.81
N GLN A 68 -2.42 10.36 12.64
CA GLN A 68 -2.51 11.27 13.78
C GLN A 68 -3.88 11.19 14.48
N THR A 69 -4.95 11.17 13.70
CA THR A 69 -6.30 11.34 14.25
C THR A 69 -6.93 10.03 14.72
N VAL A 70 -6.66 8.91 14.05
CA VAL A 70 -7.26 7.60 14.39
C VAL A 70 -6.38 6.82 15.38
N LEU A 71 -5.05 6.95 15.29
CA LEU A 71 -4.10 6.21 16.13
C LEU A 71 -3.40 7.08 17.18
N GLY A 72 -3.66 8.40 17.20
CA GLY A 72 -3.07 9.31 18.17
C GLY A 72 -1.58 9.55 17.98
N LEU A 73 -1.02 9.30 16.79
CA LEU A 73 0.41 9.48 16.56
C LEU A 73 0.82 10.96 16.55
N ASP A 74 1.92 11.27 17.21
CA ASP A 74 2.47 12.62 17.19
C ASP A 74 3.15 12.94 15.85
N ALA A 75 3.31 14.24 15.57
CA ALA A 75 3.89 14.71 14.32
C ALA A 75 5.36 14.31 14.14
N ALA A 76 6.11 14.06 15.23
CA ALA A 76 7.52 13.72 15.16
C ALA A 76 7.71 12.25 14.72
N ARG A 77 6.93 11.32 15.29
CA ARG A 77 6.89 9.92 14.88
C ARG A 77 6.44 9.77 13.43
N ILE A 78 5.37 10.49 13.05
CA ILE A 78 4.91 10.50 11.65
C ILE A 78 5.98 11.08 10.73
N ALA A 79 6.60 12.21 11.09
CA ALA A 79 7.63 12.83 10.26
C ALA A 79 8.83 11.90 10.00
N ALA A 80 9.26 11.17 11.02
CA ALA A 80 10.34 10.21 10.93
C ALA A 80 10.05 9.13 9.88
N SER A 81 8.86 8.51 9.94
CA SER A 81 8.50 7.46 8.98
C SER A 81 8.32 7.99 7.55
N PHE A 82 7.84 9.22 7.38
CA PHE A 82 7.68 9.85 6.06
C PHE A 82 8.94 10.56 5.54
N LEU A 83 10.08 10.41 6.23
CA LEU A 83 11.37 11.01 5.88
C LEU A 83 11.31 12.52 5.63
N VAL A 84 10.54 13.24 6.47
CA VAL A 84 10.45 14.70 6.42
C VAL A 84 10.79 15.31 7.77
N ALA A 85 11.11 16.61 7.79
CA ALA A 85 11.36 17.31 9.05
C ALA A 85 10.07 17.39 9.91
N PRO A 86 10.15 17.20 11.26
CA PRO A 86 8.99 17.32 12.15
C PRO A 86 8.21 18.63 12.01
N ALA A 87 8.91 19.76 11.83
CA ALA A 87 8.28 21.05 11.60
C ALA A 87 7.47 21.09 10.29
N SER A 88 8.00 20.51 9.22
CA SER A 88 7.31 20.41 7.92
C SER A 88 6.07 19.54 8.01
N MET A 89 6.16 18.40 8.70
CA MET A 89 5.01 17.53 8.95
C MET A 89 3.95 18.21 9.82
N GLY A 90 4.36 18.89 10.90
CA GLY A 90 3.44 19.66 11.74
C GLY A 90 2.69 20.73 10.94
N GLN A 91 3.38 21.48 10.09
CA GLN A 91 2.75 22.46 9.20
C GLN A 91 1.80 21.80 8.19
N ARG A 92 2.18 20.65 7.62
CA ARG A 92 1.32 19.88 6.71
C ARG A 92 0.01 19.47 7.39
N LEU A 93 0.09 18.92 8.59
CA LEU A 93 -1.06 18.50 9.39
C LEU A 93 -1.95 19.70 9.78
N VAL A 94 -1.37 20.82 10.19
CA VAL A 94 -2.12 22.06 10.48
C VAL A 94 -2.86 22.57 9.24
N ARG A 95 -2.23 22.56 8.06
CA ARG A 95 -2.89 22.95 6.80
C ARG A 95 -4.04 22.01 6.46
N ALA A 96 -3.87 20.71 6.64
CA ALA A 96 -4.92 19.72 6.40
C ALA A 96 -6.12 19.92 7.35
N LYS A 97 -5.88 20.10 8.65
CA LYS A 97 -6.93 20.41 9.64
C LYS A 97 -7.66 21.72 9.35
N ARG A 98 -6.90 22.77 8.98
CA ARG A 98 -7.47 24.03 8.52
C ARG A 98 -8.37 23.82 7.31
N ARG A 99 -7.95 22.99 6.34
CA ARG A 99 -8.73 22.70 5.15
C ARG A 99 -10.03 21.97 5.45
N ILE A 100 -10.03 21.03 6.40
CA ILE A 100 -11.26 20.39 6.91
C ILE A 100 -12.25 21.42 7.41
N ARG A 101 -11.80 22.34 8.25
CA ARG A 101 -12.63 23.41 8.81
C ARG A 101 -13.12 24.37 7.73
N ASP A 102 -12.22 24.92 6.94
CA ASP A 102 -12.52 25.98 5.98
C ASP A 102 -13.42 25.48 4.84
N ALA A 103 -13.34 24.18 4.48
CA ALA A 103 -14.23 23.56 3.51
C ALA A 103 -15.52 22.98 4.12
N GLY A 104 -15.68 23.03 5.45
CA GLY A 104 -16.85 22.48 6.14
C GLY A 104 -17.04 20.99 5.90
N ILE A 105 -15.95 20.22 5.88
CA ILE A 105 -15.98 18.79 5.57
C ILE A 105 -16.79 18.07 6.67
N ALA A 106 -17.83 17.37 6.26
CA ALA A 106 -18.71 16.64 7.15
C ALA A 106 -18.00 15.40 7.73
N PHE A 107 -18.08 15.23 9.06
CA PHE A 107 -17.75 13.97 9.72
C PHE A 107 -18.96 13.04 9.68
N SER A 108 -19.20 12.45 8.51
CA SER A 108 -20.24 11.45 8.31
C SER A 108 -19.70 10.31 7.46
N ILE A 109 -20.24 9.11 7.68
CA ILE A 109 -20.05 8.02 6.72
C ILE A 109 -20.78 8.50 5.46
N PRO A 110 -20.17 8.41 4.27
CA PRO A 110 -20.90 8.65 3.03
C PRO A 110 -22.16 7.79 2.98
N ASP A 111 -23.16 8.22 2.22
CA ASP A 111 -24.32 7.36 1.96
C ASP A 111 -23.84 6.03 1.36
N ALA A 112 -24.57 4.93 1.59
CA ALA A 112 -24.12 3.58 1.22
C ALA A 112 -23.71 3.46 -0.26
N GLU A 113 -24.33 4.25 -1.14
CA GLU A 113 -24.04 4.34 -2.58
C GLU A 113 -22.69 5.00 -2.88
N ASP A 114 -22.24 5.92 -2.01
CA ASP A 114 -20.98 6.67 -2.15
C ASP A 114 -19.79 5.99 -1.46
N ILE A 115 -20.05 5.06 -0.51
CA ILE A 115 -19.02 4.33 0.24
C ILE A 115 -17.99 3.69 -0.71
N PRO A 116 -18.35 2.93 -1.75
CA PRO A 116 -17.37 2.28 -2.62
C PRO A 116 -16.42 3.26 -3.31
N ALA A 117 -16.95 4.40 -3.80
CA ALA A 117 -16.15 5.40 -4.48
C ALA A 117 -15.18 6.11 -3.53
N ARG A 118 -15.64 6.42 -2.31
CA ARG A 118 -14.85 7.11 -1.29
C ARG A 118 -13.86 6.19 -0.58
N LEU A 119 -14.17 4.90 -0.48
CA LEU A 119 -13.34 3.92 0.22
C LEU A 119 -12.00 3.74 -0.49
N SER A 120 -11.97 3.91 -1.81
CA SER A 120 -10.73 3.88 -2.60
C SER A 120 -9.64 4.82 -2.04
N GLY A 121 -10.01 6.04 -1.64
CA GLY A 121 -9.07 7.00 -1.04
C GLY A 121 -8.55 6.55 0.32
N VAL A 122 -9.42 5.98 1.16
CA VAL A 122 -9.03 5.40 2.47
C VAL A 122 -8.03 4.26 2.28
N LEU A 123 -8.35 3.31 1.40
CA LEU A 123 -7.50 2.17 1.11
C LEU A 123 -6.16 2.59 0.51
N SER A 124 -6.14 3.56 -0.41
CA SER A 124 -4.91 4.10 -0.98
C SER A 124 -4.04 4.80 0.07
N ALA A 125 -4.63 5.55 1.01
CA ALA A 125 -3.90 6.19 2.09
C ALA A 125 -3.29 5.16 3.07
N ILE A 126 -4.03 4.10 3.42
CA ILE A 126 -3.52 3.00 4.24
C ILE A 126 -2.37 2.28 3.52
N TYR A 127 -2.55 1.98 2.23
CA TYR A 127 -1.53 1.33 1.42
C TYR A 127 -0.26 2.19 1.28
N ALA A 128 -0.41 3.51 1.11
CA ALA A 128 0.71 4.43 1.07
C ALA A 128 1.49 4.43 2.39
N ALA A 129 0.80 4.47 3.55
CA ALA A 129 1.44 4.35 4.86
C ALA A 129 2.22 3.03 5.00
N TYR A 130 1.65 1.90 4.54
CA TYR A 130 2.34 0.61 4.55
C TYR A 130 3.58 0.61 3.64
N GLY A 131 3.47 1.14 2.42
CA GLY A 131 4.58 1.23 1.47
C GLY A 131 5.74 2.07 2.01
N THR A 132 5.43 3.18 2.68
CA THR A 132 6.44 4.00 3.36
C THR A 132 7.23 3.20 4.43
N ALA A 133 6.54 2.34 5.19
CA ALA A 133 7.20 1.47 6.18
C ALA A 133 8.04 0.35 5.53
N TRP A 134 7.69 -0.07 4.32
CA TRP A 134 8.40 -1.12 3.59
C TRP A 134 9.76 -0.67 3.09
N ASP A 135 9.88 0.59 2.67
CA ASP A 135 11.13 1.15 2.13
C ASP A 135 12.14 1.51 3.24
N ASP A 136 11.69 1.66 4.49
CA ASP A 136 12.50 2.03 5.67
C ASP A 136 13.28 0.85 6.29
N VAL A 137 13.38 -0.29 5.60
CA VAL A 137 14.17 -1.42 6.11
C VAL A 137 15.66 -1.15 5.88
N ALA A 138 16.22 -0.26 6.68
CA ALA A 138 17.64 -0.12 6.97
C ALA A 138 17.84 0.20 8.47
N GLY A 139 17.15 -0.54 9.34
CA GLY A 139 17.55 -0.86 10.73
C GLY A 139 18.08 0.22 11.68
N ALA A 140 17.94 1.52 11.37
CA ALA A 140 18.72 2.56 12.04
C ALA A 140 18.02 3.20 13.25
N ASP A 141 16.71 2.99 13.47
CA ASP A 141 16.05 3.54 14.66
C ASP A 141 14.85 2.69 15.11
N GLN A 142 14.86 2.24 16.37
CA GLN A 142 13.74 1.54 17.00
C GLN A 142 12.50 2.44 17.16
N ARG A 143 12.65 3.77 17.07
CA ARG A 143 11.56 4.75 17.03
C ARG A 143 10.79 4.78 15.71
N LEU A 144 11.36 4.20 14.65
CA LEU A 144 10.75 4.03 13.33
C LEU A 144 9.88 2.76 13.23
N ALA A 145 9.98 1.85 14.22
CA ALA A 145 9.25 0.61 14.22
C ALA A 145 7.75 0.83 14.42
N GLY A 146 6.95 0.18 13.57
CA GLY A 146 5.51 0.02 13.78
C GLY A 146 4.61 0.65 12.72
N LEU A 147 5.09 1.50 11.79
CA LEU A 147 4.19 2.10 10.79
C LEU A 147 3.47 1.03 9.92
N ALA A 148 4.15 -0.08 9.62
CA ALA A 148 3.52 -1.24 8.98
C ALA A 148 2.40 -1.84 9.85
N ASP A 149 2.63 -1.99 11.15
CA ASP A 149 1.66 -2.53 12.11
C ASP A 149 0.45 -1.59 12.27
N GLU A 150 0.70 -0.28 12.32
CA GLU A 150 -0.33 0.76 12.35
C GLU A 150 -1.19 0.77 11.08
N ALA A 151 -0.57 0.61 9.90
CA ALA A 151 -1.29 0.51 8.64
C ALA A 151 -2.12 -0.79 8.55
N ILE A 152 -1.57 -1.92 9.01
CA ILE A 152 -2.31 -3.19 9.11
C ILE A 152 -3.48 -3.04 10.10
N TRP A 153 -3.28 -2.35 11.23
CA TRP A 153 -4.35 -2.06 12.17
C TRP A 153 -5.47 -1.25 11.52
N LEU A 154 -5.13 -0.19 10.76
CA LEU A 154 -6.12 0.60 10.02
C LEU A 154 -6.88 -0.23 8.98
N ALA A 155 -6.21 -1.16 8.29
CA ALA A 155 -6.90 -2.08 7.37
C ALA A 155 -7.81 -3.06 8.09
N ARG A 156 -7.39 -3.63 9.22
CA ARG A 156 -8.27 -4.49 10.05
C ARG A 156 -9.48 -3.72 10.55
N LEU A 157 -9.29 -2.48 11.02
CA LEU A 157 -10.38 -1.60 11.42
C LEU A 157 -11.32 -1.34 10.23
N THR A 158 -10.79 -1.06 9.05
CA THR A 158 -11.59 -0.83 7.83
C THR A 158 -12.44 -2.05 7.49
N VAL A 159 -11.88 -3.26 7.57
CA VAL A 159 -12.61 -4.53 7.36
C VAL A 159 -13.70 -4.74 8.42
N GLN A 160 -13.43 -4.40 9.68
CA GLN A 160 -14.44 -4.50 10.75
C GLN A 160 -15.61 -3.54 10.53
N LEU A 161 -15.33 -2.32 10.06
CA LEU A 161 -16.35 -1.27 9.89
C LEU A 161 -17.09 -1.37 8.54
N ALA A 162 -16.53 -2.06 7.53
CA ALA A 162 -17.13 -2.26 6.23
C ALA A 162 -16.87 -3.69 5.68
N PRO A 163 -17.38 -4.74 6.36
CA PRO A 163 -17.03 -6.14 6.09
C PRO A 163 -17.49 -6.65 4.72
N GLU A 164 -18.49 -6.01 4.11
CA GLU A 164 -19.02 -6.33 2.79
C GLU A 164 -18.17 -5.77 1.63
N GLN A 165 -17.13 -4.97 1.92
CA GLN A 165 -16.29 -4.32 0.92
C GLN A 165 -15.08 -5.20 0.55
N PRO A 166 -15.10 -5.87 -0.63
CA PRO A 166 -14.08 -6.86 -0.97
C PRO A 166 -12.68 -6.26 -1.18
N GLU A 167 -12.57 -5.00 -1.58
CA GLU A 167 -11.27 -4.31 -1.70
C GLU A 167 -10.61 -4.01 -0.35
N ALA A 168 -11.38 -3.83 0.73
CA ALA A 168 -10.81 -3.68 2.07
C ALA A 168 -10.17 -4.99 2.55
N LEU A 169 -10.86 -6.12 2.32
CA LEU A 169 -10.33 -7.46 2.56
C LEU A 169 -9.11 -7.76 1.67
N GLY A 170 -9.16 -7.34 0.39
CA GLY A 170 -8.04 -7.45 -0.54
C GLY A 170 -6.80 -6.70 -0.05
N LEU A 171 -6.95 -5.44 0.39
CA LEU A 171 -5.82 -4.65 0.91
C LEU A 171 -5.23 -5.28 2.19
N LEU A 172 -6.08 -5.72 3.11
CA LEU A 172 -5.62 -6.41 4.31
C LEU A 172 -4.82 -7.67 3.95
N SER A 173 -5.36 -8.50 3.05
CA SER A 173 -4.69 -9.71 2.57
C SER A 173 -3.33 -9.42 1.94
N LEU A 174 -3.26 -8.42 1.04
CA LEU A 174 -2.03 -7.98 0.40
C LEU A 174 -0.94 -7.65 1.44
N MET A 175 -1.27 -6.82 2.42
CA MET A 175 -0.31 -6.39 3.45
C MET A 175 0.09 -7.55 4.36
N LEU A 176 -0.83 -8.44 4.73
CA LEU A 176 -0.53 -9.61 5.56
C LEU A 176 0.35 -10.63 4.82
N HIS A 177 0.14 -10.88 3.53
CA HIS A 177 1.04 -11.74 2.73
C HIS A 177 2.46 -11.21 2.68
N CYS A 178 2.57 -9.89 2.52
CA CYS A 178 3.83 -9.18 2.60
C CYS A 178 4.45 -9.37 3.99
N GLU A 179 3.71 -9.05 5.05
CA GLU A 179 4.19 -9.06 6.44
C GLU A 179 4.54 -10.45 6.98
N ALA A 180 3.80 -11.50 6.60
CA ALA A 180 4.06 -12.87 6.99
C ALA A 180 5.50 -13.32 6.69
N ARG A 181 6.15 -12.69 5.69
CA ARG A 181 7.48 -13.04 5.22
C ARG A 181 8.59 -12.15 5.77
N ARG A 182 8.28 -11.19 6.66
CA ARG A 182 9.23 -10.14 7.10
C ARG A 182 10.54 -10.69 7.61
N ALA A 183 10.49 -11.71 8.48
CA ALA A 183 11.67 -12.35 9.06
C ALA A 183 12.58 -13.05 8.02
N ALA A 184 12.05 -13.35 6.83
CA ALA A 184 12.80 -14.05 5.77
C ALA A 184 13.37 -13.09 4.70
N ARG A 185 13.09 -11.78 4.75
CA ARG A 185 13.51 -10.84 3.70
C ARG A 185 14.99 -10.47 3.77
N ARG A 186 15.63 -10.67 4.93
CA ARG A 186 17.02 -10.31 5.18
C ARG A 186 17.79 -11.40 5.91
N GLY A 187 19.07 -11.53 5.59
CA GLY A 187 20.02 -12.39 6.31
C GLY A 187 20.55 -11.74 7.58
N LEU A 188 21.33 -12.50 8.36
CA LEU A 188 21.96 -12.03 9.61
C LEU A 188 22.94 -10.86 9.39
N ASP A 189 23.48 -10.73 8.18
CA ASP A 189 24.39 -9.67 7.74
C ASP A 189 23.64 -8.53 7.00
N ASP A 190 22.33 -8.43 7.19
CA ASP A 190 21.43 -7.50 6.49
C ASP A 190 21.44 -7.68 4.95
N SER A 191 21.89 -8.85 4.47
CA SER A 191 21.81 -9.18 3.05
C SER A 191 20.36 -9.27 2.58
N PHE A 192 20.07 -8.73 1.41
CA PHE A 192 18.77 -8.87 0.77
C PHE A 192 18.55 -10.32 0.31
N ILE A 193 17.43 -10.92 0.73
CA ILE A 193 17.03 -12.26 0.31
C ILE A 193 15.81 -12.15 -0.63
N PRO A 194 15.95 -12.42 -1.93
CA PRO A 194 14.82 -12.37 -2.87
C PRO A 194 13.81 -13.46 -2.53
N LEU A 195 12.54 -13.24 -2.88
CA LEU A 195 11.43 -14.15 -2.55
C LEU A 195 11.69 -15.62 -2.90
N ARG A 196 12.31 -15.88 -4.06
CA ARG A 196 12.66 -17.23 -4.51
C ARG A 196 13.76 -17.92 -3.69
N ASP A 197 14.44 -17.19 -2.81
CA ASP A 197 15.50 -17.72 -1.96
C ASP A 197 15.13 -17.69 -0.47
N GLN A 198 13.99 -17.10 -0.11
CA GLN A 198 13.50 -17.05 1.26
C GLN A 198 13.26 -18.44 1.84
N ASP A 199 13.67 -18.62 3.09
CA ASP A 199 13.32 -19.77 3.91
C ASP A 199 11.87 -19.65 4.37
N VAL A 200 11.01 -20.53 3.86
CA VAL A 200 9.57 -20.55 4.16
C VAL A 200 9.28 -20.96 5.61
N THR A 201 10.24 -21.56 6.32
CA THR A 201 10.09 -21.93 7.74
C THR A 201 10.11 -20.70 8.66
N LEU A 202 10.69 -19.59 8.19
CA LEU A 202 10.70 -18.29 8.87
C LEU A 202 9.42 -17.48 8.62
N TRP A 203 8.50 -17.97 7.80
CA TRP A 203 7.25 -17.27 7.51
C TRP A 203 6.26 -17.48 8.66
N SER A 204 5.58 -16.40 9.06
CA SER A 204 4.50 -16.47 10.05
C SER A 204 3.31 -17.21 9.47
N ARG A 205 3.06 -18.43 9.97
CA ARG A 205 1.94 -19.27 9.52
C ARG A 205 0.60 -18.65 9.86
N ASP A 206 0.48 -18.01 11.02
CA ASP A 206 -0.77 -17.40 11.48
C ASP A 206 -1.15 -16.18 10.62
N ILE A 207 -0.18 -15.30 10.34
CA ILE A 207 -0.41 -14.13 9.47
C ILE A 207 -0.72 -14.59 8.04
N MET A 208 -0.03 -15.63 7.54
CA MET A 208 -0.31 -16.19 6.22
C MET A 208 -1.73 -16.78 6.15
N ALA A 209 -2.18 -17.48 7.19
CA ALA A 209 -3.53 -18.03 7.26
C ALA A 209 -4.60 -16.94 7.31
N GLU A 210 -4.37 -15.85 8.03
CA GLU A 210 -5.22 -14.66 8.04
C GLU A 210 -5.29 -14.00 6.66
N ALA A 211 -4.15 -13.81 5.99
CA ALA A 211 -4.07 -13.24 4.65
C ALA A 211 -4.93 -14.03 3.64
N GLU A 212 -4.78 -15.35 3.66
CA GLU A 212 -5.51 -16.28 2.80
C GLU A 212 -7.01 -16.33 3.13
N ALA A 213 -7.39 -16.21 4.41
CA ALA A 213 -8.79 -16.15 4.82
C ALA A 213 -9.47 -14.85 4.36
N ALA A 214 -8.77 -13.72 4.46
CA ALA A 214 -9.23 -12.43 3.95
C ALA A 214 -9.42 -12.46 2.43
N LEU A 215 -8.45 -13.00 1.67
CA LEU A 215 -8.54 -13.14 0.23
C LEU A 215 -9.71 -14.01 -0.21
N ARG A 216 -9.88 -15.19 0.41
CA ARG A 216 -11.03 -16.07 0.13
C ARG A 216 -12.36 -15.39 0.42
N SER A 217 -12.43 -14.59 1.48
CA SER A 217 -13.64 -13.84 1.83
C SER A 217 -13.94 -12.75 0.79
N ALA A 218 -12.92 -12.01 0.34
CA ALA A 218 -13.06 -11.02 -0.73
C ALA A 218 -13.56 -11.66 -2.03
N ALA A 219 -12.99 -12.81 -2.41
CA ALA A 219 -13.31 -13.51 -3.65
C ALA A 219 -14.79 -13.96 -3.73
N ARG A 220 -15.47 -14.20 -2.59
CA ARG A 220 -16.90 -14.55 -2.55
C ARG A 220 -17.80 -13.48 -3.15
N ALA A 221 -17.36 -12.22 -3.16
CA ALA A 221 -18.11 -11.12 -3.75
C ALA A 221 -18.14 -11.15 -5.28
N ALA A 222 -17.29 -11.96 -5.93
CA ALA A 222 -17.16 -12.06 -7.40
C ALA A 222 -16.99 -10.70 -8.11
N ARG A 223 -16.37 -9.74 -7.42
CA ARG A 223 -16.15 -8.35 -7.86
C ARG A 223 -14.67 -8.01 -7.71
N PRO A 224 -13.79 -8.49 -8.62
CA PRO A 224 -12.36 -8.23 -8.52
C PRO A 224 -12.07 -6.73 -8.60
N GLY A 225 -11.03 -6.30 -7.89
CA GLY A 225 -10.49 -4.95 -7.95
C GLY A 225 -8.98 -4.97 -7.77
N ARG A 226 -8.39 -3.78 -7.66
CA ARG A 226 -6.93 -3.60 -7.61
C ARG A 226 -6.31 -4.40 -6.47
N PHE A 227 -6.75 -4.17 -5.24
CA PHE A 227 -6.10 -4.75 -4.06
C PHE A 227 -6.35 -6.25 -3.93
N GLN A 228 -7.54 -6.72 -4.34
CA GLN A 228 -7.78 -8.16 -4.45
C GLN A 228 -6.83 -8.83 -5.45
N THR A 229 -6.54 -8.17 -6.57
CA THR A 229 -5.64 -8.71 -7.60
C THR A 229 -4.18 -8.70 -7.10
N GLU A 230 -3.74 -7.61 -6.46
CA GLU A 230 -2.41 -7.54 -5.83
C GLU A 230 -2.24 -8.60 -4.74
N ALA A 231 -3.27 -8.85 -3.92
CA ALA A 231 -3.27 -9.91 -2.92
C ALA A 231 -3.20 -11.31 -3.54
N ALA A 232 -3.97 -11.56 -4.60
CA ALA A 232 -3.91 -12.83 -5.33
C ALA A 232 -2.53 -13.10 -5.94
N ILE A 233 -1.84 -12.05 -6.42
CA ILE A 233 -0.45 -12.15 -6.89
C ILE A 233 0.47 -12.58 -5.74
N GLN A 234 0.36 -11.96 -4.56
CA GLN A 234 1.16 -12.35 -3.41
C GLN A 234 0.86 -13.78 -2.91
N SER A 235 -0.41 -14.17 -2.89
CA SER A 235 -0.84 -15.53 -2.56
C SER A 235 -0.22 -16.55 -3.53
N LEU A 236 -0.28 -16.29 -4.83
CA LEU A 236 0.28 -17.19 -5.85
C LEU A 236 1.80 -17.31 -5.73
N HIS A 237 2.48 -16.20 -5.44
CA HIS A 237 3.91 -16.25 -5.12
C HIS A 237 4.20 -17.10 -3.88
N ALA A 238 3.45 -16.91 -2.80
CA ALA A 238 3.59 -17.71 -1.58
C ALA A 238 3.35 -19.21 -1.86
N GLN A 239 2.30 -19.55 -2.59
CA GLN A 239 1.98 -20.92 -2.98
C GLN A 239 3.10 -21.55 -3.81
N SER A 240 3.62 -20.85 -4.82
CA SER A 240 4.75 -21.33 -5.63
C SER A 240 5.98 -21.63 -4.77
N ARG A 241 6.24 -20.81 -3.73
CA ARG A 241 7.35 -21.04 -2.80
C ARG A 241 7.14 -22.21 -1.86
N ILE A 242 5.92 -22.39 -1.36
CA ILE A 242 5.59 -23.46 -0.42
C ILE A 242 5.53 -24.82 -1.11
N THR A 243 4.98 -24.87 -2.33
CA THR A 243 4.74 -26.12 -3.07
C THR A 243 5.86 -26.49 -4.05
N GLY A 244 6.64 -25.50 -4.49
CA GLY A 244 7.59 -25.66 -5.61
C GLY A 244 6.93 -25.65 -6.99
N GLU A 245 5.61 -25.45 -7.09
CA GLU A 245 4.90 -25.38 -8.37
C GLU A 245 5.31 -24.16 -9.19
N ARG A 246 5.45 -24.35 -10.51
CA ARG A 246 5.72 -23.26 -11.46
C ARG A 246 4.41 -22.62 -11.90
N LEU A 247 4.07 -21.48 -11.29
CA LEU A 247 2.79 -20.77 -11.49
C LEU A 247 2.92 -19.52 -12.38
N HIS A 248 3.86 -19.52 -13.33
CA HIS A 248 4.13 -18.35 -14.21
C HIS A 248 2.93 -17.96 -15.08
N GLY A 249 2.21 -18.93 -15.65
CA GLY A 249 1.02 -18.68 -16.47
C GLY A 249 -0.10 -17.97 -15.70
N PRO A 250 -0.59 -18.53 -14.58
CA PRO A 250 -1.57 -17.87 -13.72
C PRO A 250 -1.09 -16.50 -13.22
N LEU A 251 0.21 -16.34 -12.92
CA LEU A 251 0.77 -15.07 -12.48
C LEU A 251 0.70 -14.00 -13.57
N ALA A 252 1.04 -14.34 -14.82
CA ALA A 252 0.92 -13.43 -15.96
C ALA A 252 -0.53 -12.97 -16.16
N GLN A 253 -1.50 -13.89 -16.05
CA GLN A 253 -2.93 -13.56 -16.14
C GLN A 253 -3.39 -12.59 -15.03
N LEU A 254 -2.89 -12.75 -13.80
CA LEU A 254 -3.20 -11.81 -12.72
C LEU A 254 -2.60 -10.42 -12.98
N TYR A 255 -1.40 -10.33 -13.56
CA TYR A 255 -0.84 -9.05 -13.97
C TYR A 255 -1.61 -8.41 -15.14
N ASP A 256 -2.17 -9.19 -16.07
CA ASP A 256 -3.09 -8.70 -17.10
C ASP A 256 -4.37 -8.11 -16.51
N VAL A 257 -4.90 -8.73 -15.44
CA VAL A 257 -6.02 -8.20 -14.67
C VAL A 257 -5.62 -6.91 -13.96
N LEU A 258 -4.48 -6.91 -13.25
CA LEU A 258 -4.04 -5.76 -12.46
C LEU A 258 -3.78 -4.53 -13.33
N ALA A 259 -3.17 -4.71 -14.51
CA ALA A 259 -2.90 -3.63 -15.45
C ALA A 259 -4.18 -2.94 -15.95
N ARG A 260 -5.34 -3.63 -15.94
CA ARG A 260 -6.64 -3.01 -16.28
C ARG A 260 -7.20 -2.13 -15.16
N PHE A 261 -6.84 -2.42 -13.90
CA PHE A 261 -7.27 -1.63 -12.75
C PHE A 261 -6.31 -0.48 -12.41
N ALA A 262 -5.01 -0.74 -12.51
CA ALA A 262 -3.97 0.18 -12.07
C ALA A 262 -2.72 0.05 -12.95
N PRO A 263 -2.70 0.67 -14.15
CA PRO A 263 -1.57 0.62 -15.09
C PRO A 263 -0.41 1.54 -14.65
N THR A 264 0.05 1.40 -13.41
CA THR A 264 1.20 2.17 -12.90
C THR A 264 2.51 1.63 -13.47
N THR A 265 3.57 2.44 -13.49
CA THR A 265 4.92 2.03 -13.89
C THR A 265 5.34 0.73 -13.19
N GLY A 266 5.11 0.61 -11.88
CA GLY A 266 5.43 -0.59 -11.12
C GLY A 266 4.68 -1.83 -11.59
N VAL A 267 3.38 -1.70 -11.88
CA VAL A 267 2.55 -2.81 -12.39
C VAL A 267 2.99 -3.22 -13.79
N LEU A 268 3.27 -2.26 -14.68
CA LEU A 268 3.74 -2.55 -16.04
C LEU A 268 5.13 -3.20 -16.04
N VAL A 269 6.05 -2.75 -15.18
CA VAL A 269 7.36 -3.41 -15.00
C VAL A 269 7.19 -4.85 -14.50
N ALA A 270 6.38 -5.06 -13.47
CA ALA A 270 6.15 -6.39 -12.91
C ALA A 270 5.45 -7.34 -13.90
N ARG A 271 4.49 -6.83 -14.69
CA ARG A 271 3.85 -7.58 -15.78
C ARG A 271 4.87 -8.03 -16.83
N ALA A 272 5.82 -7.17 -17.22
CA ALA A 272 6.85 -7.54 -18.19
C ALA A 272 7.73 -8.69 -17.68
N VAL A 273 8.09 -8.67 -16.39
CA VAL A 273 8.80 -9.80 -15.77
C VAL A 273 7.96 -11.07 -15.81
N ALA A 274 6.66 -10.99 -15.50
CA ALA A 274 5.77 -12.15 -15.57
C ALA A 274 5.64 -12.74 -16.98
N LEU A 275 5.60 -11.89 -18.02
CA LEU A 275 5.62 -12.33 -19.42
C LEU A 275 6.92 -13.07 -19.78
N ALA A 276 8.07 -12.49 -19.42
CA ALA A 276 9.38 -13.09 -19.70
C ALA A 276 9.56 -14.44 -18.97
N GLU A 277 9.18 -14.52 -17.70
CA GLU A 277 9.23 -15.77 -16.92
C GLU A 277 8.24 -16.84 -17.43
N ASN A 278 7.20 -16.42 -18.16
CA ASN A 278 6.28 -17.31 -18.86
C ASN A 278 6.73 -17.64 -20.30
N GLY A 279 7.94 -17.23 -20.69
CA GLY A 279 8.58 -17.58 -21.97
C GLY A 279 8.43 -16.56 -23.09
N ASP A 280 7.79 -15.41 -22.85
CA ASP A 280 7.61 -14.36 -23.86
C ASP A 280 8.52 -13.16 -23.58
N THR A 281 9.81 -13.33 -23.87
CA THR A 281 10.81 -12.27 -23.64
C THR A 281 10.66 -11.09 -24.60
N ASP A 282 10.15 -11.33 -25.80
CA ASP A 282 9.98 -10.29 -26.83
C ASP A 282 8.85 -9.34 -26.45
N ALA A 283 7.69 -9.86 -26.03
CA ALA A 283 6.61 -9.03 -25.50
C ALA A 283 7.01 -8.29 -24.22
N ALA A 284 7.80 -8.94 -23.36
CA ALA A 284 8.33 -8.31 -22.15
C ALA A 284 9.24 -7.12 -22.46
N MET A 285 10.20 -7.26 -23.38
CA MET A 285 11.08 -6.17 -23.80
C MET A 285 10.29 -5.04 -24.46
N LEU A 286 9.38 -5.37 -25.40
CA LEU A 286 8.54 -4.39 -26.07
C LEU A 286 7.73 -3.56 -25.06
N GLN A 287 7.17 -4.21 -24.04
CA GLN A 287 6.45 -3.51 -22.99
C GLN A 287 7.37 -2.61 -22.17
N LEU A 288 8.55 -3.10 -21.74
CA LEU A 288 9.49 -2.29 -20.96
C LEU A 288 9.91 -1.04 -21.73
N ASP A 289 10.17 -1.16 -23.03
CA ASP A 289 10.56 -0.04 -23.90
C ASP A 289 9.41 0.98 -24.12
N ALA A 290 8.16 0.57 -23.94
CA ALA A 290 6.99 1.44 -24.08
C ALA A 290 6.64 2.26 -22.84
N ILE A 291 7.28 1.99 -21.68
CA ILE A 291 7.00 2.73 -20.43
C ILE A 291 7.78 4.06 -20.46
N ALA A 292 7.06 5.17 -20.54
CA ALA A 292 7.66 6.50 -20.54
C ALA A 292 8.34 6.84 -19.21
N ASP A 293 9.46 7.56 -19.30
CA ASP A 293 10.24 8.11 -18.17
C ASP A 293 10.63 7.07 -17.09
N ALA A 294 10.76 5.80 -17.49
CA ALA A 294 11.03 4.70 -16.56
C ALA A 294 12.50 4.56 -16.17
N GLU A 295 13.42 5.28 -16.82
CA GLU A 295 14.86 5.12 -16.61
C GLU A 295 15.33 5.56 -15.22
N ALA A 296 14.58 6.45 -14.55
CA ALA A 296 14.84 6.82 -13.16
C ALA A 296 14.30 5.77 -12.17
N TYR A 297 13.41 4.88 -12.61
CA TYR A 297 12.79 3.87 -11.76
C TYR A 297 13.65 2.61 -11.72
N GLN A 298 14.40 2.45 -10.62
CA GLN A 298 15.35 1.34 -10.43
C GLN A 298 14.81 -0.06 -10.79
N PRO A 299 13.57 -0.46 -10.41
CA PRO A 299 13.02 -1.77 -10.74
C PRO A 299 12.86 -2.01 -12.24
N TRP A 300 12.70 -0.97 -13.06
CA TRP A 300 12.67 -1.10 -14.52
C TRP A 300 14.00 -1.64 -15.06
N TRP A 301 15.14 -1.15 -14.55
CA TRP A 301 16.46 -1.66 -14.93
C TRP A 301 16.69 -3.09 -14.43
N ALA A 302 16.23 -3.42 -13.23
CA ALA A 302 16.30 -4.78 -12.71
C ALA A 302 15.48 -5.78 -13.54
N ALA A 303 14.27 -5.38 -13.96
CA ALA A 303 13.43 -6.14 -14.88
C ALA A 303 14.11 -6.30 -16.23
N ARG A 304 14.64 -5.22 -16.82
CA ARG A 304 15.37 -5.26 -18.09
C ARG A 304 16.56 -6.23 -18.03
N ALA A 305 17.32 -6.21 -16.95
CA ALA A 305 18.43 -7.16 -16.73
C ALA A 305 17.93 -8.62 -16.72
N ARG A 306 16.79 -8.89 -16.07
CA ARG A 306 16.18 -10.21 -16.04
C ARG A 306 15.71 -10.68 -17.41
N VAL A 307 15.02 -9.81 -18.17
CA VAL A 307 14.52 -10.17 -19.51
C VAL A 307 15.69 -10.42 -20.48
N LEU A 308 16.71 -9.54 -20.48
CA LEU A 308 17.91 -9.72 -21.31
C LEU A 308 18.65 -11.02 -20.98
N TRP A 309 18.72 -11.39 -19.70
CA TRP A 309 19.30 -12.67 -19.30
C TRP A 309 18.52 -13.86 -19.85
N LEU A 310 17.18 -13.84 -19.75
CA LEU A 310 16.31 -14.88 -20.30
C LEU A 310 16.42 -14.99 -21.82
N SER A 311 16.77 -13.90 -22.51
CA SER A 311 17.05 -13.85 -23.94
C SER A 311 18.51 -14.16 -24.33
N ASN A 312 19.33 -14.68 -23.41
CA ASN A 312 20.76 -14.99 -23.61
C ASN A 312 21.64 -13.79 -23.99
N GLN A 313 21.24 -12.57 -23.64
CA GLN A 313 22.02 -11.34 -23.85
C GLN A 313 22.81 -10.98 -22.59
N GLU A 314 23.76 -11.82 -22.21
CA GLU A 314 24.42 -11.75 -20.90
C GLU A 314 25.13 -10.42 -20.62
N LEU A 315 25.85 -9.86 -21.60
CA LEU A 315 26.57 -8.60 -21.45
C LEU A 315 25.60 -7.44 -21.18
N ALA A 316 24.54 -7.34 -21.99
CA ALA A 316 23.52 -6.31 -21.84
C ALA A 316 22.75 -6.47 -20.52
N ALA A 317 22.47 -7.72 -20.11
CA ALA A 317 21.86 -8.00 -18.81
C ALA A 317 22.71 -7.49 -17.65
N ARG A 318 24.03 -7.71 -17.72
CA ARG A 318 24.98 -7.21 -16.71
C ARG A 318 25.02 -5.69 -16.67
N GLU A 319 25.04 -5.01 -17.82
CA GLU A 319 25.02 -3.54 -17.89
C GLU A 319 23.74 -2.97 -17.27
N ALA A 320 22.58 -3.54 -17.60
CA ALA A 320 21.31 -3.16 -16.99
C ALA A 320 21.31 -3.36 -15.46
N ALA A 321 21.86 -4.49 -14.98
CA ALA A 321 21.98 -4.75 -13.55
C ALA A 321 22.91 -3.76 -12.83
N ILE A 322 24.01 -3.33 -13.47
CA ILE A 322 24.90 -2.28 -12.93
C ILE A 322 24.15 -0.96 -12.78
N ARG A 323 23.35 -0.57 -13.78
CA ARG A 323 22.50 0.63 -13.66
C ARG A 323 21.46 0.49 -12.56
N ALA A 324 20.79 -0.66 -12.47
CA ALA A 324 19.85 -0.95 -11.39
C ALA A 324 20.53 -0.86 -10.00
N ALA A 325 21.77 -1.32 -9.87
CA ALA A 325 22.53 -1.19 -8.63
C ALA A 325 22.99 0.25 -8.34
N GLY A 326 23.21 1.08 -9.38
CA GLY A 326 23.55 2.49 -9.22
C GLY A 326 22.40 3.35 -8.67
N LEU A 327 21.15 2.93 -8.92
CA LEU A 327 19.93 3.65 -8.51
C LEU A 327 19.34 3.17 -7.17
N SER A 328 19.91 2.13 -6.54
CA SER A 328 19.42 1.60 -5.27
C SER A 328 20.11 2.25 -4.09
N ASN A 329 19.34 2.71 -3.11
CA ASN A 329 19.89 3.20 -1.83
C ASN A 329 20.13 2.07 -0.81
N ASP A 330 19.57 0.88 -1.04
CA ASP A 330 19.76 -0.30 -0.19
C ASP A 330 21.08 -1.04 -0.56
N PRO A 331 22.07 -1.12 0.36
CA PRO A 331 23.34 -1.80 0.10
C PRO A 331 23.19 -3.30 -0.18
N GLY A 332 22.22 -3.98 0.43
CA GLY A 332 21.92 -5.39 0.22
C GLY A 332 21.40 -5.65 -1.19
N ILE A 333 20.46 -4.83 -1.66
CA ILE A 333 19.94 -4.90 -3.04
C ILE A 333 21.06 -4.62 -4.06
N ARG A 334 21.92 -3.62 -3.79
CA ARG A 334 23.09 -3.32 -4.64
C ARG A 334 24.02 -4.53 -4.77
N ARG A 335 24.42 -5.15 -3.65
CA ARG A 335 25.26 -6.35 -3.66
C ARG A 335 24.61 -7.49 -4.43
N PHE A 336 23.31 -7.72 -4.20
CA PHE A 336 22.54 -8.76 -4.88
C PHE A 336 22.54 -8.59 -6.41
N LEU A 337 22.30 -7.37 -6.91
CA LEU A 337 22.29 -7.09 -8.35
C LEU A 337 23.68 -7.24 -8.98
N LEU A 338 24.71 -6.71 -8.33
CA LEU A 338 26.10 -6.79 -8.82
C LEU A 338 26.64 -8.24 -8.81
N ALA A 339 26.15 -9.08 -7.90
CA ALA A 339 26.51 -10.50 -7.83
C ALA A 339 25.77 -11.39 -8.84
N GLY A 340 24.93 -10.83 -9.72
CA GLY A 340 24.18 -11.60 -10.71
C GLY A 340 22.84 -12.12 -10.21
N GLY A 341 22.22 -11.46 -9.22
CA GLY A 341 20.91 -11.84 -8.66
C GLY A 341 19.76 -11.94 -9.68
N TYR A 342 19.93 -11.47 -10.91
CA TYR A 342 18.95 -11.63 -12.00
C TYR A 342 19.04 -12.98 -12.72
N GLN A 343 20.06 -13.80 -12.45
CA GLN A 343 20.41 -14.96 -13.29
C GLN A 343 19.64 -16.27 -13.00
N ASN A 344 18.86 -16.38 -11.91
CA ASN A 344 18.28 -17.66 -11.42
C ASN A 344 19.31 -18.80 -11.51
N LYS A 345 20.42 -18.73 -10.75
CA LYS A 345 21.32 -19.88 -10.69
C LYS A 345 20.58 -21.06 -10.05
N PRO A 346 20.65 -22.28 -10.63
CA PRO A 346 20.25 -23.48 -9.91
C PRO A 346 21.03 -23.52 -8.59
N ARG A 347 20.37 -23.85 -7.49
CA ARG A 347 21.09 -24.19 -6.25
C ARG A 347 21.95 -25.41 -6.59
N GLY A 348 23.27 -25.20 -6.60
CA GLY A 348 24.26 -26.27 -6.78
C GLY A 348 24.25 -27.23 -5.59
#